data_AF-A0A8T5XPW8-F1
#
_entry.id   AF-A0A8T5XPW8-F1
#
_cell.length_a   1.000
_cell.length_b   1.000
_cell.length_c   1.000
_cell.angle_alpha   90.00
_cell.angle_beta   90.00
_cell.angle_gamma   90.00
#
_symmetry.space_group_name_H-M   'P 1'
#
loop_
_entity.id
_entity.type
_entity.pdbx_description
1 polymer ?
#
loop_
_entity_poly.entity_id
_entity_poly.type
_entity_poly.pdbx_seq_one_letter_code
_entity_poly.pdbx_strand_id
1 'polypeptide(L)' 'MYNDEEMRKKEKLKWVEDRIKALEEIEIKLTKMKELTEYVKNNELSKEEITKLNEEIDELSKEISTLDKDSKTFWLDNQ' A
#
# COMPACT_ATOMS: atom_id res chain seq x y z
N MET A 1 -16.28 0.19 34.17
CA MET A 1 -16.05 1.53 33.59
C MET A 1 -14.57 1.83 33.26
N TYR A 2 -13.58 1.40 34.06
CA TYR A 2 -12.15 1.60 33.73
C TYR A 2 -11.63 0.71 32.57
N ASN A 3 -12.25 -0.46 32.35
CA ASN A 3 -11.81 -1.43 31.33
C ASN A 3 -12.11 -1.02 29.87
N ASP A 4 -13.21 -0.30 29.60
CA ASP A 4 -13.66 -0.06 28.22
C ASP A 4 -12.84 1.02 27.51
N GLU A 5 -12.29 1.97 28.28
CA GLU A 5 -11.38 2.98 27.75
C GLU A 5 -9.99 2.39 27.47
N GLU A 6 -9.50 1.54 28.37
CA GLU A 6 -8.22 0.84 28.19
C GLU A 6 -8.28 -0.13 27.00
N MET A 7 -9.39 -0.86 26.84
CA MET A 7 -9.62 -1.75 25.70
C MET A 7 -9.60 -0.97 24.38
N ARG A 8 -10.32 0.16 24.29
CA ARG A 8 -10.31 1.01 23.10
C ARG A 8 -8.93 1.59 22.77
N LYS A 9 -8.14 1.95 23.79
CA LYS A 9 -6.75 2.39 23.57
C LYS A 9 -5.89 1.27 22.99
N LYS A 10 -6.05 0.03 23.46
CA LYS A 10 -5.33 -1.14 22.93
C LYS A 10 -5.74 -1.44 21.48
N GLU A 11 -7.01 -1.35 21.15
CA GLU A 11 -7.50 -1.56 19.78
C GLU A 11 -6.97 -0.48 18.83
N LYS A 12 -6.98 0.80 19.25
CA LYS A 12 -6.38 1.90 18.47
C LYS A 12 -4.88 1.74 18.28
N LEU A 13 -4.15 1.31 19.31
CA LEU A 13 -2.71 1.05 19.21
C LEU A 13 -2.43 -0.06 18.20
N LYS A 14 -3.14 -1.18 18.31
CA LYS A 14 -3.02 -2.29 17.37
C LYS A 14 -3.30 -1.86 15.93
N TRP A 15 -4.34 -1.05 15.73
CA TRP A 15 -4.62 -0.50 14.40
C TRP A 15 -3.49 0.37 13.86
N VAL A 16 -2.89 1.24 14.69
CA VAL A 16 -1.74 2.06 14.27
C VAL A 16 -0.57 1.16 13.87
N GLU A 17 -0.27 0.11 14.64
CA GLU A 17 0.79 -0.85 14.31
C GLU A 17 0.53 -1.57 12.99
N ASP A 18 -0.70 -2.04 12.76
CA ASP A 18 -1.09 -2.72 11.52
C ASP A 18 -1.09 -1.75 10.33
N ARG A 19 -1.48 -0.48 10.54
CA ARG A 19 -1.43 0.57 9.52
C ARG A 19 0.01 0.95 9.14
N ILE A 20 0.94 0.96 10.10
CA ILE A 20 2.36 1.20 9.82
C ILE A 20 2.90 0.10 8.91
N LYS A 21 2.63 -1.18 9.20
CA LYS A 21 3.06 -2.30 8.34
C LYS A 21 2.49 -2.21 6.93
N ALA A 22 1.20 -1.88 6.80
CA ALA A 22 0.58 -1.69 5.49
C ALA A 22 1.23 -0.53 4.70
N LEU A 23 1.61 0.56 5.38
CA LEU A 23 2.32 1.68 4.76
C LEU A 23 3.73 1.29 4.32
N GLU A 24 4.45 0.49 5.10
CA GLU A 24 5.76 -0.06 4.71
C GLU A 24 5.64 -0.92 3.44
N GLU A 25 4.62 -1.78 3.34
CA GLU A 25 4.37 -2.57 2.14
C GLU A 25 4.01 -1.71 0.92
N ILE A 26 3.21 -0.66 1.12
CA ILE A 26 2.89 0.31 0.06
C ILE A 26 4.16 1.03 -0.43
N GLU A 27 5.05 1.45 0.48
CA GLU A 27 6.29 2.14 0.12
C GLU A 27 7.21 1.25 -0.73
N ILE A 28 7.30 -0.05 -0.39
CA ILE A 28 8.05 -1.03 -1.18
C ILE A 28 7.48 -1.11 -2.60
N LYS A 29 6.16 -1.18 -2.75
CA LYS A 29 5.50 -1.27 -4.06
C LYS A 29 5.66 0.02 -4.88
N LEU A 30 5.54 1.19 -4.25
CA LEU A 30 5.78 2.48 -4.90
C LEU A 30 7.22 2.63 -5.37
N THR A 31 8.18 2.19 -4.56
CA THR A 31 9.60 2.16 -4.93
C THR A 31 9.83 1.28 -6.15
N LYS A 32 9.22 0.09 -6.18
CA LYS A 32 9.28 -0.80 -7.36
C LYS A 32 8.67 -0.15 -8.60
N MET A 33 7.50 0.49 -8.49
CA MET A 33 6.90 1.22 -9.62
C MET A 33 7.84 2.31 -10.15
N LYS A 34 8.49 3.06 -9.26
CA LYS A 34 9.48 4.07 -9.63
C LYS A 34 10.65 3.43 -10.40
N GLU A 35 11.21 2.33 -9.90
CA GLU A 35 12.30 1.60 -10.58
C GLU A 35 11.90 1.14 -11.99
N LEU A 36 10.68 0.62 -12.16
CA LEU A 36 10.16 0.25 -13.48
C LEU A 36 10.06 1.45 -14.42
N THR A 37 9.55 2.60 -13.94
CA THR A 37 9.47 3.81 -14.77
C THR A 37 10.85 4.39 -15.13
N GLU A 38 11.83 4.31 -14.22
CA GLU A 38 13.21 4.69 -14.49
C GLU A 38 13.86 3.75 -15.51
N TYR A 39 13.59 2.45 -15.42
CA TYR A 39 14.04 1.47 -16.40
C TYR A 39 13.51 1.78 -17.80
N VAL A 40 12.20 2.07 -17.94
CA VAL A 40 11.61 2.47 -19.23
C VAL A 40 12.26 3.74 -19.79
N LYS A 41 12.53 4.72 -18.93
CA LYS A 41 13.14 5.99 -19.35
C LYS A 41 14.57 5.82 -19.87
N ASN A 42 15.32 4.88 -19.30
CA ASN A 42 16.76 4.73 -19.55
C ASN A 42 17.09 3.68 -20.63
N ASN A 43 16.10 2.94 -21.14
CA ASN A 43 16.30 1.88 -22.12
C ASN A 43 15.41 2.07 -23.35
N GLU A 44 15.91 1.70 -24.54
CA GLU A 44 15.06 1.59 -25.73
C GLU A 44 14.30 0.27 -25.66
N LEU A 45 13.00 0.35 -25.43
CA LEU A 45 12.13 -0.82 -25.29
C LEU A 45 11.21 -0.97 -26.50
N SER A 46 10.94 -2.22 -26.85
CA SER A 46 9.88 -2.56 -27.80
C SER A 46 8.49 -2.24 -27.23
N LYS A 47 7.49 -2.18 -28.11
CA LYS A 47 6.10 -1.96 -27.68
C LYS A 47 5.60 -3.09 -26.78
N GLU A 48 6.03 -4.33 -27.06
CA GLU A 48 5.70 -5.51 -26.30
C GLU A 48 6.27 -5.43 -24.87
N GLU A 49 7.51 -4.96 -24.72
CA GLU A 49 8.14 -4.76 -23.41
C GLU A 49 7.48 -3.63 -22.62
N ILE A 50 7.18 -2.51 -23.27
CA ILE A 50 6.43 -1.40 -22.65
C ILE A 50 5.06 -1.87 -22.17
N THR A 51 4.37 -2.71 -22.95
CA THR A 51 3.05 -3.24 -22.60
C THR A 51 3.13 -4.09 -21.33
N LYS A 52 4.10 -5.00 -21.23
CA LYS A 52 4.30 -5.83 -20.03
C LYS A 52 4.61 -5.00 -18.79
N LEU A 53 5.46 -3.98 -18.93
CA LEU A 53 5.81 -3.10 -17.81
C LEU A 53 4.60 -2.27 -17.34
N ASN A 54 3.74 -1.83 -18.26
CA ASN A 54 2.49 -1.16 -17.89
C ASN A 54 1.54 -2.11 -17.15
N GLU A 55 1.42 -3.37 -17.58
CA GLU A 55 0.63 -4.38 -16.88
C GLU A 55 1.13 -4.57 -15.44
N GLU A 56 2.45 -4.66 -15.23
CA GLU A 56 3.04 -4.78 -13.90
C GLU A 56 2.81 -3.53 -13.03
N ILE A 57 2.92 -2.32 -13.60
CA ILE A 57 2.62 -1.06 -12.92
C ILE A 57 1.14 -0.99 -12.51
N ASP A 58 0.23 -1.42 -13.38
CA ASP A 58 -1.20 -1.45 -13.11
C ASP A 58 -1.56 -2.45 -12.01
N GLU A 59 -0.92 -3.62 -11.99
CA GLU A 59 -1.06 -4.60 -10.91
C GLU A 59 -0.59 -4.03 -9.57
N LEU A 60 0.61 -3.43 -9.52
CA LEU A 60 1.12 -2.77 -8.32
C LEU A 60 0.19 -1.67 -7.82
N SER A 61 -0.37 -0.86 -8.74
CA SER A 61 -1.34 0.19 -8.39
C SER A 61 -2.62 -0.37 -7.76
N LYS A 62 -3.13 -1.52 -8.25
CA LYS A 62 -4.30 -2.20 -7.67
C LYS A 62 -4.00 -2.76 -6.28
N GLU A 63 -2.82 -3.35 -6.10
CA GLU A 63 -2.38 -3.88 -4.81
C GLU A 63 -2.25 -2.76 -3.77
N ILE A 64 -1.59 -1.65 -4.12
CA ILE A 64 -1.48 -0.46 -3.25
C ILE A 64 -2.87 0.05 -2.85
N SER A 65 -3.77 0.17 -3.82
CA SER A 65 -5.14 0.67 -3.56
C SER A 65 -5.91 -0.25 -2.60
N THR A 66 -5.73 -1.56 -2.76
CA THR A 66 -6.35 -2.57 -1.87
C THR A 66 -5.76 -2.50 -0.46
N LEU A 67 -4.42 -2.50 -0.33
CA LEU A 67 -3.72 -2.40 0.96
C LEU A 67 -4.10 -1.12 1.71
N ASP A 68 -4.16 0.02 1.00
CA ASP A 68 -4.51 1.30 1.60
C ASP A 68 -5.95 1.31 2.09
N LYS A 69 -6.88 0.77 1.29
CA LYS A 69 -8.29 0.66 1.67
C LYS A 69 -8.47 -0.24 2.89
N ASP A 70 -7.93 -1.44 2.85
CA ASP A 70 -8.15 -2.46 3.88
C ASP A 70 -7.58 -2.02 5.23
N SER A 71 -6.40 -1.39 5.23
CA SER A 71 -5.78 -0.89 6.46
C SER A 71 -6.44 0.39 7.01
N LYS A 72 -7.27 1.10 6.24
CA LYS A 72 -8.06 2.25 6.72
C LYS A 72 -9.41 1.87 7.33
N THR A 73 -9.97 0.72 6.97
CA THR A 73 -11.33 0.29 7.34
C THR A 73 -11.60 0.40 8.85
N PHE A 74 -10.69 -0.09 9.70
CA PHE A 74 -10.87 0.00 11.15
C PHE A 74 -11.00 1.43 11.67
N TRP A 75 -10.27 2.40 11.11
CA TRP A 75 -10.37 3.80 11.55
C TRP A 75 -11.70 4.43 11.17
N LEU A 76 -12.24 4.08 9.99
CA LEU A 76 -13.54 4.57 9.54
C LEU A 76 -14.70 4.01 10.37
N ASP A 77 -14.59 2.75 10.81
CA ASP A 77 -15.63 2.07 11.59
C ASP A 77 -15.64 2.46 13.09
N ASN A 78 -14.59 3.16 13.57
CA ASN A 78 -14.38 3.48 14.98
C ASN A 78 -14.21 4.99 15.26
N GLN A 79 -14.74 5.84 14.37
CA GLN A 79 -14.86 7.29 14.57
C GLN A 79 -16.03 7.67 15.49
#